data_AF-A0A963GB65-F1
#
_entry.id   AF-A0A963GB65-F1
#
_cell.length_a   1.000
_cell.length_b   1.000
_cell.length_c   1.000
_cell.angle_alpha   90.00
_cell.angle_beta   90.00
_cell.angle_gamma   90.00
#
_symmetry.space_group_name_H-M   'P 1'
#
loop_
_entity.id
_entity.type
_entity.pdbx_description
1 polymer ?
#
loop_
_entity_poly.entity_id
_entity_poly.type
_entity_poly.pdbx_seq_one_letter_code
_entity_poly.pdbx_strand_id
1 'polypeptide(L)'
;MKPLFDRNMLHVGWLDGDHVFDVDIVWRAFVSGGHLYCAANREWRGSRHGSALLDPAGLIVAWHEGEPPRAARRPSPAAMPAVPVGPFRPKRPIAPRRPLFPQTPVEEWSALRWQQWLMPAPPAAATDEGETVEGEAAEGEAAAGEPPDGD
;
A
#
# COMPACT_ATOMS: atom_id res chain seq x y z
N MET A 1 -13.92 -9.64 4.67
CA MET A 1 -13.48 -8.81 5.80
C MET A 1 -14.62 -8.36 6.70
N LYS A 2 -14.41 -8.39 8.02
CA LYS A 2 -15.31 -7.89 9.07
C LYS A 2 -14.55 -6.85 9.92
N PRO A 3 -15.16 -5.72 10.30
CA PRO A 3 -14.51 -4.73 11.16
C PRO A 3 -14.39 -5.25 12.61
N LEU A 4 -13.31 -4.87 13.28
CA LEU A 4 -13.04 -5.15 14.69
C LEU A 4 -13.14 -3.87 15.51
N PHE A 5 -13.82 -3.96 16.65
CA PHE A 5 -14.04 -2.86 17.58
C PHE A 5 -13.44 -3.14 18.96
N ASP A 6 -12.92 -2.10 19.61
CA ASP A 6 -12.45 -2.15 21.00
C ASP A 6 -13.59 -1.90 21.99
N ARG A 7 -13.31 -2.00 23.30
CA ARG A 7 -14.27 -1.74 24.39
C ARG A 7 -14.98 -0.39 24.33
N ASN A 8 -14.47 0.59 23.58
CA ASN A 8 -15.03 1.92 23.40
C ASN A 8 -15.80 2.05 22.08
N MET A 9 -16.04 0.94 21.38
CA MET A 9 -16.68 0.89 20.06
C MET A 9 -15.86 1.59 18.96
N LEU A 10 -14.55 1.76 19.17
CA LEU A 10 -13.65 2.33 18.17
C LEU A 10 -13.17 1.22 17.23
N HIS A 11 -13.19 1.51 15.93
CA HIS A 11 -12.65 0.61 14.92
C HIS A 11 -11.12 0.50 15.10
N VAL A 12 -10.63 -0.71 15.35
CA VAL A 12 -9.21 -0.99 15.62
C VAL A 12 -8.55 -1.87 14.57
N GLY A 13 -9.32 -2.39 13.61
CA GLY A 13 -8.78 -3.17 12.51
C GLY A 13 -9.80 -4.10 11.88
N TRP A 14 -9.32 -5.08 11.12
CA TRP A 14 -10.15 -5.95 10.31
C TRP A 14 -9.82 -7.42 10.54
N LEU A 15 -10.84 -8.26 10.43
CA LEU A 15 -10.71 -9.72 10.40
C LEU A 15 -11.11 -10.25 9.02
N ASP A 16 -10.20 -10.96 8.36
CA ASP A 16 -10.45 -11.66 7.09
C ASP A 16 -10.14 -13.14 7.20
N GLY A 17 -11.19 -13.96 7.35
CA GLY A 17 -11.06 -15.39 7.65
C GLY A 17 -10.32 -15.59 8.97
N ASP A 18 -9.04 -15.99 8.88
CA ASP A 18 -8.13 -16.22 9.99
C ASP A 18 -7.05 -15.13 10.15
N HIS A 19 -7.07 -14.07 9.34
CA HIS A 19 -6.07 -13.01 9.38
C HIS A 19 -6.64 -11.74 10.03
N VAL A 20 -5.85 -11.13 10.91
CA VAL A 20 -6.17 -9.88 11.59
C VAL A 20 -5.25 -8.78 11.06
N PHE A 21 -5.86 -7.70 10.61
CA PHE A 21 -5.21 -6.51 10.09
C PHE A 21 -5.49 -5.33 11.03
N ASP A 22 -4.58 -4.35 11.08
CA ASP A 22 -4.89 -3.06 11.70
C ASP A 22 -5.75 -2.19 10.78
N VAL A 23 -6.05 -0.96 11.23
CA VAL A 23 -6.85 0.03 10.47
C VAL A 23 -6.25 0.38 9.10
N ASP A 24 -4.92 0.26 8.95
CA ASP A 24 -4.18 0.54 7.72
C ASP A 24 -4.04 -0.69 6.81
N ILE A 25 -4.77 -1.78 7.11
CA ILE A 25 -4.72 -3.06 6.37
C ILE A 25 -3.33 -3.72 6.43
N VAL A 26 -2.51 -3.38 7.44
CA VAL A 26 -1.25 -4.08 7.70
C VAL A 26 -1.56 -5.36 8.48
N TRP A 27 -1.05 -6.49 8.01
CA TRP A 27 -1.26 -7.78 8.68
C TRP A 27 -0.52 -7.82 10.03
N ARG A 28 -1.28 -8.00 11.13
CA ARG A 28 -0.73 -7.97 12.51
C ARG A 28 -0.81 -9.30 13.23
N ALA A 29 -1.83 -10.10 12.98
CA ALA A 29 -2.02 -11.38 13.67
C ALA A 29 -2.80 -12.39 12.82
N PHE A 30 -2.78 -13.65 13.24
CA PHE A 30 -3.57 -14.70 12.61
C PHE A 30 -4.09 -15.71 13.64
N VAL A 31 -5.16 -16.41 13.27
CA VAL A 31 -5.82 -17.44 14.06
C VAL A 31 -5.36 -18.82 13.55
N SER A 32 -4.96 -19.70 14.47
CA SER A 32 -4.65 -21.10 14.17
C SER A 32 -5.09 -21.99 15.32
N GLY A 33 -5.95 -22.97 15.03
CA GLY A 33 -6.51 -23.87 16.06
C GLY A 33 -7.30 -23.14 17.16
N GLY A 34 -7.94 -22.01 16.85
CA GLY A 34 -8.64 -21.18 17.84
C GLY A 34 -7.74 -20.25 18.66
N HIS A 35 -6.43 -20.26 18.41
CA HIS A 35 -5.46 -19.41 19.10
C HIS A 35 -4.97 -18.27 18.20
N LEU A 36 -4.74 -17.11 18.80
CA LEU A 36 -4.28 -15.90 18.12
C LEU A 36 -2.76 -15.77 18.27
N TYR A 37 -2.07 -15.53 17.16
CA TYR A 37 -0.63 -15.38 17.10
C TYR A 37 -0.25 -14.09 16.41
N CYS A 38 0.80 -13.43 16.90
CA CYS A 38 1.39 -12.28 16.24
C CYS A 38 2.02 -12.70 14.90
N ALA A 39 1.74 -11.96 13.82
CA ALA A 39 2.24 -12.27 12.49
C ALA A 39 3.77 -12.13 12.39
N ALA A 40 4.35 -11.16 13.11
CA ALA A 40 5.79 -10.85 13.04
C ALA A 40 6.68 -11.93 13.69
N ASN A 41 6.27 -12.44 14.86
CA ASN A 41 7.12 -13.32 15.68
C ASN A 41 6.45 -14.62 16.12
N ARG A 42 5.18 -14.85 15.74
CA ARG A 42 4.40 -16.06 16.06
C ARG A 42 4.20 -16.29 17.56
N GLU A 43 4.42 -15.27 18.37
CA GLU A 43 4.10 -15.32 19.79
C GLU A 43 2.59 -15.40 19.96
N TRP A 44 2.18 -16.27 20.88
CA TRP A 44 0.79 -16.39 21.29
C TRP A 44 0.31 -15.10 21.95
N ARG A 45 -0.79 -14.54 21.44
CA ARG A 45 -1.42 -13.32 21.95
C ARG A 45 -2.77 -13.56 22.60
N GLY A 46 -3.28 -14.80 22.54
CA GLY A 46 -4.55 -15.17 23.18
C GLY A 46 -5.39 -16.09 22.28
N SER A 47 -6.71 -16.00 22.33
CA SER A 47 -7.58 -16.91 21.57
C SER A 47 -8.70 -16.18 20.86
N ARG A 48 -9.31 -16.85 19.88
CA ARG A 48 -10.54 -16.38 19.24
C ARG A 48 -11.69 -17.27 19.70
N HIS A 49 -12.76 -16.64 20.17
CA HIS A 49 -13.98 -17.33 20.56
C HIS A 49 -15.19 -16.64 19.91
N GLY A 50 -15.76 -17.29 18.90
CA GLY A 50 -16.84 -16.71 18.10
C GLY A 50 -16.41 -15.40 17.42
N SER A 51 -17.10 -14.31 17.77
CA SER A 51 -16.83 -12.96 17.30
C SER A 51 -15.73 -12.22 18.07
N ALA A 52 -15.32 -12.74 19.23
CA ALA A 52 -14.39 -12.07 20.12
C ALA A 52 -12.94 -12.56 19.95
N LEU A 53 -12.02 -11.60 20.01
CA LEU A 53 -10.58 -11.82 20.18
C LEU A 53 -10.25 -11.59 21.66
N LEU A 54 -9.62 -12.59 22.26
CA LEU A 54 -9.29 -12.65 23.67
C LEU A 54 -7.78 -12.52 23.86
N ASP A 55 -7.37 -11.89 24.96
CA ASP A 55 -5.99 -11.85 25.41
C ASP A 55 -5.57 -13.20 26.06
N PRO A 56 -4.32 -13.35 26.51
CA PRO A 56 -3.86 -14.56 27.21
C PRO A 56 -4.58 -14.82 28.54
N ALA A 57 -5.25 -13.82 29.11
CA ALA A 57 -6.06 -13.94 30.32
C ALA A 57 -7.52 -14.34 30.03
N GLY A 58 -7.95 -14.36 28.76
CA GLY A 58 -9.32 -14.66 28.34
C GLY A 58 -10.24 -13.44 28.31
N LEU A 59 -9.68 -12.23 28.46
CA LEU A 59 -10.41 -10.97 28.40
C LEU A 59 -10.56 -10.52 26.94
N ILE A 60 -11.71 -9.94 26.61
CA ILE A 60 -12.00 -9.45 25.26
C ILE A 60 -11.15 -8.21 24.98
N VAL A 61 -10.36 -8.28 23.91
CA VAL A 61 -9.55 -7.16 23.38
C VAL A 61 -10.29 -6.45 22.26
N ALA A 62 -10.88 -7.23 21.36
CA ALA A 62 -11.65 -6.71 20.24
C ALA A 62 -12.74 -7.70 19.82
N TRP A 63 -13.75 -7.24 19.10
CA TRP A 63 -14.78 -8.11 18.52
C TRP A 63 -15.30 -7.58 17.19
N HIS A 64 -15.90 -8.46 16.38
CA HIS A 64 -16.66 -8.05 15.19
C HIS A 64 -18.17 -8.24 15.38
N GLU A 65 -18.98 -7.53 14.60
CA GLU A 65 -20.44 -7.64 14.67
C GLU A 65 -20.97 -9.03 14.25
N GLY A 66 -22.12 -9.42 14.82
CA GLY A 66 -22.83 -10.67 14.51
C GLY A 66 -23.32 -11.44 15.75
N GLU A 67 -22.57 -11.38 16.85
CA GLU A 67 -22.97 -11.93 18.16
C GLU A 67 -22.32 -11.10 19.28
N PRO A 68 -23.03 -10.81 20.40
CA PRO A 68 -22.43 -10.10 21.52
C PRO A 68 -21.17 -10.83 22.03
N PRO A 69 -20.06 -10.11 22.25
CA PRO A 69 -18.81 -10.74 22.62
C PRO A 69 -18.94 -11.36 24.02
N ARG A 70 -18.60 -12.65 24.13
CA ARG A 70 -18.60 -13.37 25.41
C ARG A 70 -17.17 -13.58 25.87
N ALA A 71 -16.85 -13.10 27.07
CA ALA A 71 -15.59 -13.44 27.71
C ALA A 71 -15.53 -14.95 27.93
N ALA A 72 -14.40 -15.57 27.61
CA ALA A 72 -14.20 -17.00 27.85
C ALA A 72 -13.46 -17.22 29.17
N ARG A 73 -13.65 -18.41 29.75
CA ARG A 73 -12.84 -18.88 30.88
C ARG A 73 -11.37 -18.90 30.43
N ARG A 74 -10.45 -18.42 31.28
CA ARG A 74 -9.02 -18.22 30.97
C ARG A 74 -8.47 -19.34 30.08
N PRO A 75 -8.13 -19.06 28.80
CA PRO A 75 -7.61 -20.08 27.89
C PRO A 75 -6.24 -20.53 28.39
N SER A 76 -5.97 -21.84 28.39
CA SER A 76 -4.62 -22.35 28.62
C SER A 76 -3.71 -21.91 27.46
N PRO A 77 -2.44 -21.54 27.73
CA PRO A 77 -1.49 -21.26 26.67
C PRO A 77 -1.45 -22.42 25.68
N ALA A 78 -1.67 -22.12 24.41
CA ALA A 78 -1.60 -23.13 23.37
C ALA A 78 -0.16 -23.66 23.27
N ALA A 79 -0.01 -24.95 23.04
CA ALA A 79 1.25 -25.47 22.50
C ALA A 79 1.53 -24.73 21.18
N MET A 80 2.82 -24.43 20.94
CA MET A 80 3.27 -23.72 19.75
C MET A 80 2.64 -24.35 18.48
N PRO A 81 1.90 -23.59 17.66
CA PRO A 81 1.12 -24.15 16.57
C PRO A 81 2.08 -24.75 15.54
N ALA A 82 1.72 -25.90 14.99
CA ALA A 82 2.44 -26.46 13.86
C ALA A 82 2.41 -25.43 12.72
N VAL A 83 3.60 -25.11 12.19
CA VAL A 83 3.76 -24.21 11.05
C VAL A 83 2.94 -24.78 9.89
N PRO A 84 1.93 -24.08 9.33
CA PRO A 84 1.41 -24.47 8.03
C PRO A 84 2.61 -24.40 7.09
N VAL A 85 2.90 -25.51 6.40
CA VAL A 85 3.96 -25.56 5.40
C VAL A 85 3.68 -24.42 4.43
N GLY A 86 4.50 -23.37 4.49
CA GLY A 86 4.40 -22.28 3.53
C GLY A 86 4.46 -22.90 2.13
N PRO A 87 3.64 -22.45 1.18
CA PRO A 87 3.63 -23.04 -0.16
C PRO A 87 5.06 -23.13 -0.65
N PHE A 88 5.44 -24.30 -1.17
CA PHE A 88 6.76 -24.50 -1.76
C PHE A 88 7.09 -23.30 -2.61
N ARG A 89 8.23 -22.64 -2.35
CA ARG A 89 8.72 -21.63 -3.29
C ARG A 89 8.75 -22.31 -4.65
N PRO A 90 7.96 -21.85 -5.63
CA PRO A 90 8.04 -22.41 -6.97
C PRO A 90 9.50 -22.26 -7.38
N LYS A 91 10.06 -23.35 -7.91
CA LYS A 91 11.43 -23.32 -8.42
C LYS A 91 11.52 -22.15 -9.39
N ARG A 92 12.57 -21.34 -9.25
CA ARG A 92 12.83 -20.23 -10.16
C ARG A 92 12.75 -20.80 -11.59
N PRO A 93 11.83 -20.32 -12.44
CA PRO A 93 11.78 -20.75 -13.82
C PRO A 93 13.17 -20.52 -14.43
N ILE A 94 13.66 -21.51 -15.16
CA ILE A 94 14.87 -21.32 -15.96
C ILE A 94 14.59 -20.15 -16.89
N ALA A 95 15.47 -19.14 -16.89
CA ALA A 95 15.31 -17.99 -17.76
C ALA A 95 15.17 -18.50 -19.22
N PRO A 96 14.15 -18.05 -19.96
CA PRO A 96 13.98 -18.48 -21.34
C PRO A 96 15.25 -18.13 -22.11
N ARG A 97 15.72 -19.07 -22.95
CA ARG A 97 16.87 -18.80 -23.80
C ARG A 97 16.52 -17.62 -24.70
N ARG A 98 17.44 -16.67 -24.82
CA ARG A 98 17.28 -15.55 -25.74
C ARG A 98 17.02 -16.12 -27.15
N PRO A 99 15.97 -15.68 -27.86
CA PRO A 99 15.75 -16.12 -29.22
C PRO A 99 16.98 -15.78 -30.06
N LEU A 100 17.45 -16.76 -30.85
CA LEU A 100 18.66 -16.61 -31.68
C LEU A 100 18.45 -15.62 -32.83
N PHE A 101 17.18 -15.39 -33.20
CA PHE A 101 16.80 -14.46 -34.26
C PHE A 101 15.61 -13.63 -33.79
N PRO A 102 15.62 -12.29 -33.98
CA PRO A 102 14.43 -11.49 -33.81
C PRO A 102 13.41 -11.95 -34.86
N GLN A 103 12.24 -12.41 -34.44
CA GLN A 103 11.11 -12.47 -35.34
C GLN A 103 10.64 -11.03 -35.50
N THR A 104 11.10 -10.37 -36.56
CA THR A 104 10.66 -9.01 -36.90
C THR A 104 9.17 -9.05 -37.24
N PRO A 105 8.30 -8.42 -36.45
CA PRO A 105 6.94 -8.15 -36.90
C PRO A 105 7.00 -7.24 -38.13
N VAL A 106 6.01 -7.36 -39.02
CA VAL A 106 5.88 -6.54 -40.25
C VAL A 106 5.59 -5.06 -39.92
N GLU A 107 5.30 -4.76 -38.64
CA GLU A 107 4.97 -3.42 -38.13
C GLU A 107 6.10 -2.82 -37.28
N GLU A 108 6.14 -1.49 -37.26
CA GLU A 108 7.12 -0.69 -36.51
C GLU A 108 6.91 -0.84 -35.00
N TRP A 109 8.01 -1.12 -34.28
CA TRP A 109 7.98 -1.21 -32.82
C TRP A 109 7.67 0.16 -32.19
N SER A 110 6.93 0.17 -31.08
CA SER A 110 6.69 1.40 -30.32
C SER A 110 8.01 2.06 -29.90
N ALA A 111 8.09 3.39 -30.05
CA ALA A 111 9.22 4.19 -29.57
C ALA A 111 9.34 4.25 -28.04
N LEU A 112 8.31 3.78 -27.32
CA LEU A 112 8.29 3.78 -25.87
C LEU A 112 9.17 2.66 -25.31
N ARG A 113 10.02 3.02 -24.33
CA ARG A 113 10.71 2.03 -23.51
C ARG A 113 9.73 1.38 -22.54
N TRP A 114 10.02 0.15 -22.13
CA TRP A 114 9.19 -0.64 -21.21
C TRP A 114 8.70 0.14 -19.98
N GLN A 115 9.60 0.89 -19.33
CA GLN A 115 9.27 1.68 -18.15
C GLN A 115 8.36 2.88 -18.47
N GLN A 116 8.49 3.49 -19.65
CA GLN A 116 7.64 4.60 -20.09
C GLN A 116 6.21 4.14 -20.40
N TRP A 117 6.05 2.90 -20.87
CA TRP A 117 4.75 2.29 -21.07
C TRP A 117 4.08 1.90 -19.74
N LEU A 118 4.84 1.35 -18.78
CA LEU A 118 4.33 0.94 -17.47
C LEU A 118 3.86 2.11 -16.59
N MET A 119 4.54 3.25 -16.70
CA MET A 119 4.25 4.44 -15.92
C MET A 119 4.17 5.64 -16.87
N PRO A 120 3.06 5.81 -17.60
CA PRO A 120 2.86 7.04 -18.36
C PRO A 120 2.86 8.20 -17.36
N ALA A 121 3.70 9.20 -17.60
CA ALA A 121 3.71 10.40 -16.78
C ALA A 121 2.30 11.02 -16.76
N PRO A 122 1.81 11.53 -15.63
CA PRO A 122 0.55 12.26 -15.62
C PRO A 122 0.65 13.45 -16.58
N PRO A 123 -0.42 13.79 -17.32
CA PRO A 123 -0.40 14.95 -18.20
C PRO A 123 -0.05 16.18 -17.36
N ALA A 124 0.97 16.91 -17.78
CA ALA A 124 1.44 18.12 -17.12
C ALA A 124 0.23 19.00 -16.77
N ALA A 125 0.15 19.40 -15.50
CA ALA A 125 -0.90 20.24 -14.98
C ALA A 125 -1.11 21.45 -15.90
N ALA A 126 -2.31 21.53 -16.47
CA ALA A 126 -2.84 22.78 -16.97
C ALA A 126 -2.98 23.71 -15.77
N THR A 127 -2.07 24.68 -15.64
CA THR A 127 -2.32 25.87 -14.82
C THR A 127 -2.03 27.06 -15.72
N ASP A 128 -3.14 27.54 -16.27
CA ASP A 128 -3.43 28.90 -16.67
C ASP A 128 -3.05 29.85 -15.52
N GLU A 129 -2.02 30.66 -15.71
CA GLU A 129 -1.75 31.82 -14.85
C GLU A 129 -1.47 33.03 -15.75
N GLY A 130 -2.56 33.63 -16.25
CA GLY A 130 -2.56 35.05 -16.54
C GLY A 130 -2.83 35.81 -15.25
N GLU A 131 -1.88 36.59 -14.77
CA GLU A 131 -2.19 37.77 -13.95
C GLU A 131 -1.14 38.86 -14.21
N THR A 132 -1.65 39.99 -14.69
CA THR A 132 -0.96 41.26 -14.94
C THR A 132 -1.18 42.13 -13.70
N VAL A 133 -0.16 42.75 -13.11
CA VAL A 133 -0.28 44.10 -12.52
C VAL A 133 1.05 44.86 -12.64
N GLU A 134 0.88 46.12 -12.99
CA GLU A 134 1.78 47.21 -13.38
C GLU A 134 2.63 47.85 -12.28
N GLY A 135 3.57 48.72 -12.69
CA GLY A 135 4.20 49.77 -11.88
C GLY A 135 5.68 49.98 -12.22
N GLU A 136 6.05 50.64 -13.32
CA GLU A 136 6.14 52.10 -13.52
C GLU A 136 7.50 52.71 -13.10
N ALA A 137 8.27 53.15 -14.11
CA ALA A 137 9.10 54.37 -14.19
C ALA A 137 9.86 54.31 -15.55
N ALA A 138 9.42 54.98 -16.63
CA ALA A 138 9.66 56.41 -16.95
C ALA A 138 11.17 56.74 -16.95
N GLU A 139 11.84 57.30 -17.95
CA GLU A 139 11.60 57.99 -19.23
C GLU A 139 12.93 57.77 -20.02
N GLY A 140 13.02 57.69 -21.35
CA GLY A 140 12.38 58.54 -22.33
C GLY A 140 13.21 59.80 -22.58
N GLU A 141 14.40 59.70 -23.19
CA GLU A 141 14.93 60.84 -23.94
C GLU A 141 15.69 60.38 -25.19
N ALA A 142 15.20 60.88 -26.32
CA ALA A 142 15.68 60.67 -27.67
C ALA A 142 16.48 61.90 -28.10
N ALA A 143 17.54 61.72 -28.89
CA ALA A 143 17.84 62.63 -30.00
C ALA A 143 19.06 62.14 -30.82
N ALA A 144 18.81 62.06 -32.13
CA ALA A 144 19.69 62.45 -33.25
C ALA A 144 21.04 61.72 -33.41
N GLY A 145 21.38 61.08 -34.52
CA GLY A 145 21.07 61.40 -35.90
C GLY A 145 22.26 62.11 -36.53
N GLU A 146 23.18 61.38 -37.18
CA GLU A 146 23.89 61.72 -38.43
C GLU A 146 24.91 60.60 -38.79
N PRO A 147 24.98 60.10 -40.04
CA PRO A 147 26.20 59.52 -40.66
C PRO A 147 26.91 60.63 -41.50
N PRO A 148 27.97 60.43 -42.33
CA PRO A 148 28.89 59.31 -42.60
C PRO A 148 30.39 59.76 -42.65
N ASP A 149 31.26 58.88 -43.21
CA ASP A 149 32.50 59.14 -43.98
C ASP A 149 33.85 59.46 -43.29
N GLY A 150 34.90 58.77 -43.76
CA GLY A 150 36.19 59.40 -44.07
C GLY A 150 37.48 58.76 -43.55
N ASP A 151 38.15 58.02 -44.45
CA ASP A 151 39.58 57.63 -44.54
C ASP A 151 40.16 56.56 -43.57
#